data_AF-A0A8W8JDG8-F1
#
_entry.id   AF-A0A8W8JDG8-F1
#
_cell.length_a   1.000
_cell.length_b   1.000
_cell.length_c   1.000
_cell.angle_alpha   90.00
_cell.angle_beta   90.00
_cell.angle_gamma   90.00
#
_symmetry.space_group_name_H-M   'P 1'
#
loop_
_entity.id
_entity.type
_entity.pdbx_description
1 polymer ?
#
loop_
_entity_poly.entity_id
_entity_poly.type
_entity_poly.pdbx_seq_one_letter_code
_entity_poly.pdbx_strand_id
1 'polypeptide(L)'
;QIAEEFADLPELYVTIGNIDVVVNFLLSVHASGEVLLNSFMVETLQMKTLPSSKASQCCKLSHVQSLWFLLFHEKTKRLHYSEKEAFDSMNSSIQESLPENSVLELDSYLNELSMEKLEILLEQLMECIIFSLNCGEGDIVSFQYSLSESLMVHLENPVYREVDLKTFGREDVEKIPDSILTLHAVEVWKKIHRTVRSRK
;
A
#
# COMPACT_ATOMS: atom_id res chain seq x y z
N GLN A 1 -5.79 -4.18 -15.49
CA GLN A 1 -5.63 -4.70 -14.09
C GLN A 1 -6.99 -4.72 -13.38
N ILE A 2 -7.22 -5.50 -12.30
CA ILE A 2 -8.53 -5.53 -11.58
C ILE A 2 -8.96 -4.11 -11.14
N ALA A 3 -8.01 -3.30 -10.67
CA ALA A 3 -8.23 -1.93 -10.22
C ALA A 3 -8.76 -0.96 -11.30
N GLU A 4 -8.53 -1.25 -12.59
CA GLU A 4 -9.00 -0.41 -13.71
C GLU A 4 -10.49 -0.57 -13.99
N GLU A 5 -11.12 -1.65 -13.52
CA GLU A 5 -12.56 -1.89 -13.73
C GLU A 5 -13.45 -1.07 -12.79
N PHE A 6 -12.86 -0.39 -11.81
CA PHE A 6 -13.57 0.46 -10.86
C PHE A 6 -13.79 1.85 -11.42
N ALA A 7 -15.05 2.24 -11.58
CA ALA A 7 -15.48 3.43 -12.31
C ALA A 7 -15.03 4.74 -11.65
N ASP A 8 -15.16 4.85 -10.32
CA ASP A 8 -14.87 6.08 -9.59
C ASP A 8 -14.41 5.82 -8.13
N LEU A 9 -14.10 6.91 -7.42
CA LEU A 9 -13.70 6.87 -6.01
C LEU A 9 -14.83 6.33 -5.10
N PRO A 10 -16.10 6.81 -5.18
CA PRO A 10 -17.20 6.24 -4.41
C PRO A 10 -17.34 4.72 -4.51
N GLU A 11 -17.24 4.15 -5.72
CA GLU A 11 -17.29 2.70 -5.92
C GLU A 11 -16.13 1.97 -5.23
N LEU A 12 -14.92 2.54 -5.26
CA LEU A 12 -13.77 2.02 -4.51
C LEU A 12 -14.02 2.04 -3.00
N TYR A 13 -14.53 3.13 -2.43
CA TYR A 13 -14.85 3.21 -1.00
C TYR A 13 -15.86 2.14 -0.57
N VAL A 14 -16.95 2.00 -1.32
CA VAL A 14 -17.98 0.98 -1.03
C VAL A 14 -17.38 -0.42 -1.14
N THR A 15 -16.56 -0.69 -2.15
CA THR A 15 -15.97 -2.01 -2.34
C THR A 15 -14.96 -2.35 -1.25
N ILE A 16 -14.10 -1.41 -0.87
CA ILE A 16 -13.14 -1.58 0.24
C ILE A 16 -13.91 -1.87 1.53
N GLY A 17 -14.94 -1.08 1.85
CA GLY A 17 -15.77 -1.32 3.04
C GLY A 17 -16.48 -2.67 3.03
N ASN A 18 -16.91 -3.15 1.86
CA ASN A 18 -17.47 -4.49 1.74
C ASN A 18 -16.42 -5.58 1.99
N ILE A 19 -15.19 -5.39 1.51
CA ILE A 19 -14.10 -6.32 1.77
C ILE A 19 -13.68 -6.29 3.25
N ASP A 20 -13.70 -5.12 3.91
CA ASP A 20 -13.46 -5.02 5.36
C ASP A 20 -14.45 -5.89 6.14
N VAL A 21 -15.73 -5.88 5.76
CA VAL A 21 -16.75 -6.76 6.37
C VAL A 21 -16.39 -8.24 6.15
N VAL A 22 -16.00 -8.61 4.93
CA VAL A 22 -15.58 -10.00 4.63
C VAL A 22 -14.39 -10.40 5.50
N VAL A 23 -13.34 -9.59 5.55
CA VAL A 23 -12.13 -9.86 6.36
C VAL A 23 -12.51 -10.09 7.82
N ASN A 24 -13.32 -9.20 8.40
CA ASN A 24 -13.77 -9.33 9.80
C ASN A 24 -14.57 -10.60 10.05
N PHE A 25 -15.41 -11.04 9.10
CA PHE A 25 -16.12 -12.32 9.22
C PHE A 25 -15.17 -13.52 9.14
N LEU A 26 -14.18 -13.50 8.26
CA LEU A 26 -13.19 -14.57 8.11
C LEU A 26 -12.30 -14.74 9.35
N LEU A 27 -12.13 -13.69 10.17
CA LEU A 27 -11.48 -13.81 11.48
C LEU A 27 -12.26 -14.69 12.46
N SER A 28 -13.58 -14.80 12.27
CA SER A 28 -14.48 -15.51 13.19
C SER A 28 -15.01 -16.83 12.63
N VAL A 29 -14.88 -17.07 11.33
CA VAL A 29 -15.47 -18.22 10.64
C VAL A 29 -14.39 -18.95 9.84
N HIS A 30 -14.34 -20.28 10.00
CA HIS A 30 -13.48 -21.11 9.17
C HIS A 30 -14.15 -21.33 7.81
N ALA A 31 -13.62 -20.71 6.77
CA ALA A 31 -13.99 -20.94 5.38
C ALA A 31 -12.76 -21.37 4.58
N SER A 32 -12.94 -22.24 3.58
CA SER A 32 -11.83 -22.64 2.71
C SER A 32 -11.35 -21.45 1.88
N GLY A 33 -10.03 -21.24 1.84
CA GLY A 33 -9.41 -20.20 1.02
C GLY A 33 -9.72 -20.32 -0.48
N GLU A 34 -10.12 -21.50 -0.94
CA GLU A 34 -10.45 -21.79 -2.35
C GLU A 34 -11.85 -21.29 -2.78
N VAL A 35 -12.71 -20.92 -1.83
CA VAL A 35 -14.05 -20.43 -2.12
C VAL A 35 -13.97 -19.09 -2.86
N LEU A 36 -14.80 -18.92 -3.90
CA LEU A 36 -14.91 -17.64 -4.60
C LEU A 36 -15.40 -16.56 -3.64
N LEU A 37 -14.67 -15.44 -3.61
CA LEU A 37 -14.99 -14.29 -2.76
C LEU A 37 -16.41 -13.79 -3.06
N ASN A 38 -16.78 -13.69 -4.34
CA ASN A 38 -18.10 -13.22 -4.73
C ASN A 38 -19.23 -14.15 -4.26
N SER A 39 -19.04 -15.48 -4.34
CA SER A 39 -20.02 -16.45 -3.81
C SER A 39 -20.17 -16.30 -2.30
N PHE A 40 -19.07 -16.16 -1.55
CA PHE A 40 -19.13 -15.93 -0.11
C PHE A 40 -19.88 -14.64 0.25
N MET A 41 -19.57 -13.54 -0.44
CA MET A 41 -20.23 -12.24 -0.22
C MET A 41 -21.75 -12.33 -0.44
N VAL A 42 -22.18 -12.92 -1.55
CA VAL A 42 -23.61 -12.97 -1.92
C VAL A 42 -24.36 -14.03 -1.12
N GLU A 43 -23.84 -15.25 -1.05
CA GLU A 43 -24.58 -16.39 -0.51
C GLU A 43 -24.49 -16.46 1.01
N THR A 44 -23.34 -16.09 1.59
CA THR A 44 -23.12 -16.17 3.05
C THR A 44 -23.44 -14.85 3.74
N LEU A 45 -22.92 -13.74 3.23
CA LEU A 45 -23.08 -12.43 3.87
C LEU A 45 -24.29 -11.64 3.35
N GLN A 46 -24.99 -12.13 2.32
CA GLN A 46 -26.15 -11.45 1.71
C GLN A 46 -25.81 -10.03 1.21
N MET A 47 -24.60 -9.86 0.69
CA MET A 47 -24.08 -8.60 0.16
C MET A 47 -24.24 -8.50 -1.36
N LYS A 48 -23.99 -7.31 -1.91
CA LYS A 48 -23.93 -7.12 -3.37
C LYS A 48 -22.67 -7.78 -3.96
N THR A 49 -22.75 -8.15 -5.23
CA THR A 49 -21.62 -8.66 -6.01
C THR A 49 -20.49 -7.63 -6.11
N LEU A 50 -19.27 -8.11 -6.30
CA LEU A 50 -18.13 -7.25 -6.62
C LEU A 50 -18.37 -6.51 -7.95
N PRO A 51 -18.14 -5.18 -8.04
CA PRO A 51 -18.31 -4.44 -9.29
C PRO A 51 -17.39 -4.90 -10.41
N SER A 52 -16.14 -5.26 -10.09
CA SER A 52 -15.19 -5.81 -11.05
C SER A 52 -15.58 -7.23 -11.44
N SER A 53 -15.84 -7.44 -12.73
CA SER A 53 -16.12 -8.76 -13.31
C SER A 53 -14.94 -9.71 -13.13
N LYS A 54 -13.71 -9.22 -13.34
CA LYS A 54 -12.49 -10.01 -13.11
C LYS A 54 -12.36 -10.43 -11.65
N ALA A 55 -12.54 -9.49 -10.71
CA ALA A 55 -12.48 -9.83 -9.29
C ALA A 55 -13.57 -10.82 -8.89
N SER A 56 -14.79 -10.64 -9.42
CA SER A 56 -15.94 -11.50 -9.14
C SER A 56 -15.70 -12.96 -9.57
N GLN A 57 -15.05 -13.17 -10.73
CA GLN A 57 -14.84 -14.49 -11.31
C GLN A 57 -13.58 -15.19 -10.83
N CYS A 58 -12.54 -14.44 -10.45
CA CYS A 58 -11.21 -14.99 -10.20
C CYS A 58 -10.74 -14.87 -8.74
N CYS A 59 -11.28 -13.92 -7.95
CA CYS A 59 -10.84 -13.75 -6.57
C CYS A 59 -11.45 -14.81 -5.67
N LYS A 60 -10.58 -15.46 -4.90
CA LYS A 60 -10.93 -16.42 -3.85
C LYS A 60 -10.76 -15.77 -2.48
N LEU A 61 -11.25 -16.42 -1.43
CA LEU A 61 -11.07 -15.94 -0.05
C LEU A 61 -9.59 -15.83 0.33
N SER A 62 -8.72 -16.69 -0.21
CA SER A 62 -7.26 -16.57 -0.04
C SER A 62 -6.68 -15.27 -0.61
N HIS A 63 -7.37 -14.62 -1.57
CA HIS A 63 -6.92 -13.38 -2.21
C HIS A 63 -7.48 -12.12 -1.53
N VAL A 64 -8.32 -12.25 -0.50
CA VAL A 64 -9.09 -11.12 0.06
C VAL A 64 -8.20 -9.98 0.54
N GLN A 65 -7.09 -10.31 1.19
CA GLN A 65 -6.14 -9.31 1.72
C GLN A 65 -5.40 -8.60 0.59
N SER A 66 -4.91 -9.35 -0.41
CA SER A 66 -4.26 -8.79 -1.59
C SER A 66 -5.20 -7.90 -2.40
N LEU A 67 -6.47 -8.31 -2.55
CA LEU A 67 -7.49 -7.50 -3.21
C LEU A 67 -7.75 -6.21 -2.43
N TRP A 68 -7.91 -6.30 -1.11
CA TRP A 68 -8.08 -5.13 -0.25
C TRP A 68 -6.92 -4.13 -0.43
N PHE A 69 -5.68 -4.62 -0.36
CA PHE A 69 -4.49 -3.80 -0.54
C PHE A 69 -4.43 -3.15 -1.93
N LEU A 70 -4.72 -3.91 -2.99
CA LEU A 70 -4.77 -3.40 -4.36
C LEU A 70 -5.77 -2.25 -4.50
N LEU A 71 -6.99 -2.40 -3.96
CA LEU A 71 -8.02 -1.37 -4.03
C LEU A 71 -7.68 -0.16 -3.16
N PHE A 72 -7.11 -0.38 -1.97
CA PHE A 72 -6.64 0.69 -1.12
C PHE A 72 -5.56 1.50 -1.81
N HIS A 73 -4.57 0.85 -2.42
CA HIS A 73 -3.52 1.52 -3.17
C HIS A 73 -4.10 2.33 -4.35
N GLU A 74 -5.03 1.75 -5.12
CA GLU A 74 -5.72 2.47 -6.20
C GLU A 74 -6.47 3.71 -5.69
N LYS A 75 -7.22 3.59 -4.59
CA LYS A 75 -7.92 4.71 -3.94
C LYS A 75 -6.93 5.82 -3.57
N THR A 76 -5.85 5.47 -2.86
CA THR A 76 -4.84 6.43 -2.40
C THR A 76 -4.16 7.13 -3.57
N LYS A 77 -3.82 6.39 -4.64
CA LYS A 77 -3.32 6.98 -5.89
C LYS A 77 -4.30 7.97 -6.51
N ARG A 78 -5.58 7.62 -6.65
CA ARG A 78 -6.60 8.50 -7.24
C ARG A 78 -6.85 9.76 -6.40
N LEU A 79 -6.82 9.66 -5.08
CA LEU A 79 -6.90 10.82 -4.18
C LEU A 79 -5.70 11.74 -4.38
N HIS A 80 -4.49 11.18 -4.38
CA HIS A 80 -3.27 11.94 -4.59
C HIS A 80 -3.26 12.67 -5.95
N TYR A 81 -3.74 12.02 -7.02
CA TYR A 81 -3.91 12.63 -8.34
C TYR A 81 -4.93 13.75 -8.40
N SER A 82 -5.93 13.70 -7.53
CA SER A 82 -6.96 14.73 -7.43
C SER A 82 -6.57 15.85 -6.47
N GLU A 83 -5.30 15.88 -6.02
CA GLU A 83 -4.79 16.82 -5.01
C GLU A 83 -5.61 16.80 -3.70
N LYS A 84 -6.20 15.65 -3.40
CA LYS A 84 -6.90 15.39 -2.14
C LYS A 84 -5.97 14.64 -1.19
N GLU A 85 -6.23 14.78 0.10
CA GLU A 85 -5.47 14.05 1.10
C GLU A 85 -5.72 12.54 0.99
N ALA A 86 -4.65 11.81 0.68
CA ALA A 86 -4.70 10.39 0.39
C ALA A 86 -4.52 9.50 1.64
N PHE A 87 -4.02 10.10 2.74
CA PHE A 87 -3.63 9.42 3.97
C PHE A 87 -4.37 9.94 5.23
N ASP A 88 -5.43 10.74 5.07
CA ASP A 88 -6.17 11.37 6.20
C ASP A 88 -6.60 10.39 7.31
N SER A 89 -6.93 9.15 6.95
CA SER A 89 -7.37 8.11 7.88
C SER A 89 -6.22 7.32 8.55
N MET A 90 -4.96 7.65 8.24
CA MET A 90 -3.79 6.94 8.74
C MET A 90 -3.24 7.57 10.02
N ASN A 91 -2.34 6.86 10.70
CA ASN A 91 -1.56 7.39 11.82
C ASN A 91 -0.88 8.71 11.42
N SER A 92 -1.10 9.78 12.19
CA SER A 92 -0.52 11.11 11.90
C SER A 92 0.99 11.17 12.17
N SER A 93 1.52 10.26 13.01
CA SER A 93 2.96 10.19 13.33
C SER A 93 3.85 9.81 12.15
N ILE A 94 3.28 9.35 11.03
CA ILE A 94 4.02 8.97 9.81
C ILE A 94 3.82 9.92 8.63
N GLN A 95 3.27 11.11 8.92
CA GLN A 95 2.88 12.12 7.95
C GLN A 95 3.62 13.45 8.14
N GLU A 96 4.74 13.44 8.87
CA GLU A 96 5.55 14.65 9.05
C GLU A 96 6.21 15.09 7.74
N SER A 97 6.36 16.40 7.58
CA SER A 97 6.98 17.00 6.40
C SER A 97 8.47 16.66 6.32
N LEU A 98 8.97 16.39 5.12
CA LEU A 98 10.40 16.19 4.88
C LEU A 98 11.21 17.45 5.24
N PRO A 99 12.35 17.32 5.94
CA PRO A 99 13.27 18.42 6.19
C PRO A 99 13.83 18.94 4.86
N GLU A 100 13.96 20.27 4.71
CA GLU A 100 14.38 20.90 3.44
C GLU A 100 15.70 20.34 2.89
N ASN A 101 16.68 20.08 3.76
CA ASN A 101 17.96 19.48 3.40
C ASN A 101 17.83 18.04 2.88
N SER A 102 16.83 17.29 3.33
CA SER A 102 16.61 15.89 2.94
C SER A 102 15.85 15.76 1.62
N VAL A 103 15.13 16.81 1.21
CA VAL A 103 14.36 16.82 -0.05
C VAL A 103 15.28 16.62 -1.25
N LEU A 104 16.42 17.32 -1.30
CA LEU A 104 17.38 17.28 -2.40
C LEU A 104 18.08 15.91 -2.48
N GLU A 105 18.48 15.37 -1.34
CA GLU A 105 19.13 14.05 -1.28
C GLU A 105 18.15 12.95 -1.72
N LEU A 106 16.89 13.03 -1.27
CA LEU A 106 15.84 12.14 -1.75
C LEU A 106 15.59 12.30 -3.25
N ASP A 107 15.61 13.53 -3.80
CA ASP A 107 15.46 13.73 -5.24
C ASP A 107 16.61 13.10 -6.02
N SER A 108 17.85 13.23 -5.55
CA SER A 108 18.99 12.58 -6.20
C SER A 108 18.81 11.06 -6.22
N TYR A 109 18.52 10.46 -5.05
CA TYR A 109 18.29 9.02 -4.91
C TYR A 109 17.18 8.52 -5.84
N LEU A 110 15.99 9.14 -5.78
CA LEU A 110 14.86 8.75 -6.63
C LEU A 110 15.18 8.93 -8.12
N ASN A 111 16.04 9.90 -8.46
CA ASN A 111 16.38 10.14 -9.84
C ASN A 111 17.34 9.08 -10.43
N GLU A 112 18.18 8.49 -9.59
CA GLU A 112 19.12 7.42 -9.97
C GLU A 112 18.42 6.07 -10.17
N LEU A 113 17.27 5.84 -9.53
CA LEU A 113 16.50 4.61 -9.68
C LEU A 113 15.91 4.49 -11.10
N SER A 114 15.93 3.27 -11.63
CA SER A 114 15.17 2.92 -12.84
C SER A 114 13.66 2.99 -12.57
N MET A 115 12.86 3.10 -13.64
CA MET A 115 11.39 3.10 -13.50
C MET A 115 10.87 1.84 -12.80
N GLU A 116 11.44 0.68 -13.11
CA GLU A 116 11.09 -0.59 -12.47
C GLU A 116 11.35 -0.54 -10.95
N LYS A 117 12.52 -0.05 -10.53
CA LYS A 117 12.86 0.09 -9.11
C LYS A 117 11.96 1.09 -8.38
N LEU A 118 11.58 2.18 -9.05
CA LEU A 118 10.65 3.16 -8.49
C LEU A 118 9.26 2.57 -8.27
N GLU A 119 8.76 1.75 -9.20
CA GLU A 119 7.47 1.08 -9.07
C GLU A 119 7.49 0.06 -7.91
N ILE A 120 8.57 -0.73 -7.80
CA ILE A 120 8.74 -1.67 -6.68
C ILE A 120 8.81 -0.90 -5.34
N LEU A 121 9.63 0.15 -5.26
CA LEU A 121 9.74 0.97 -4.05
C LEU A 121 8.39 1.60 -3.66
N LEU A 122 7.61 2.08 -4.63
CA LEU A 122 6.30 2.66 -4.39
C LEU A 122 5.34 1.64 -3.77
N GLU A 123 5.32 0.40 -4.28
CA GLU A 123 4.49 -0.69 -3.78
C GLU A 123 4.94 -1.17 -2.40
N GLN A 124 6.25 -1.40 -2.21
CA GLN A 124 6.80 -1.87 -0.94
C GLN A 124 6.68 -0.84 0.17
N LEU A 125 6.87 0.45 -0.14
CA LEU A 125 6.65 1.51 0.83
C LEU A 125 5.16 1.63 1.20
N MET A 126 4.24 1.47 0.24
CA MET A 126 2.80 1.44 0.55
C MET A 126 2.45 0.28 1.48
N GLU A 127 2.97 -0.92 1.19
CA GLU A 127 2.76 -2.10 2.01
C GLU A 127 3.29 -1.92 3.43
N CYS A 128 4.52 -1.40 3.56
CA CYS A 128 5.15 -1.08 4.84
C CYS A 128 4.33 -0.04 5.62
N ILE A 129 3.90 1.06 4.96
CA ILE A 129 3.06 2.09 5.58
C ILE A 129 1.79 1.46 6.16
N ILE A 130 1.09 0.63 5.39
CA ILE A 130 -0.22 0.12 5.78
C ILE A 130 -0.14 -0.97 6.84
N PHE A 131 0.75 -1.95 6.67
CA PHE A 131 0.75 -3.16 7.51
C PHE A 131 1.74 -3.10 8.67
N SER A 132 2.77 -2.26 8.57
CA SER A 132 3.80 -2.16 9.60
C SER A 132 3.68 -0.85 10.38
N LEU A 133 3.61 0.28 9.68
CA LEU A 133 3.71 1.59 10.32
C LEU A 133 2.37 2.12 10.85
N ASN A 134 1.28 1.92 10.10
CA ASN A 134 -0.05 2.38 10.47
C ASN A 134 -0.67 1.54 11.61
N CYS A 135 -0.24 0.28 11.76
CA CYS A 135 -0.72 -0.63 12.80
C CYS A 135 0.02 -0.47 14.15
N GLY A 136 1.01 0.43 14.24
CA GLY A 136 1.85 0.55 15.42
C GLY A 136 1.17 1.30 16.58
N GLU A 137 0.98 0.59 17.70
CA GLU A 137 1.12 1.14 19.07
C GLU A 137 2.62 1.35 19.41
N GLY A 138 3.43 1.74 18.42
CA GLY A 138 4.85 2.00 18.62
C GLY A 138 5.00 3.23 19.51
N ASP A 139 5.85 3.14 20.54
CA ASP A 139 6.26 4.34 21.28
C ASP A 139 6.84 5.35 20.27
N ILE A 140 6.59 6.64 20.45
CA ILE A 140 6.89 7.72 19.47
C ILE A 140 8.34 7.62 18.94
N VAL A 141 9.23 7.07 19.78
CA VAL A 141 10.63 6.75 19.49
C VAL A 141 10.81 5.89 18.22
N SER A 142 9.94 4.91 17.94
CA SER A 142 10.09 4.03 16.77
C SER A 142 9.92 4.76 15.44
N PHE A 143 9.17 5.87 15.42
CA PHE A 143 9.00 6.68 14.21
C PHE A 143 10.22 7.58 13.92
N GLN A 144 11.14 7.71 14.87
CA GLN A 144 12.41 8.43 14.70
C GLN A 144 13.52 7.56 14.11
N TYR A 145 13.30 6.26 13.89
CA TYR A 145 14.25 5.42 13.18
C TYR A 145 14.30 5.73 11.68
N SER A 146 15.42 5.40 11.05
CA SER A 146 15.61 5.58 9.62
C SER A 146 14.54 4.82 8.84
N LEU A 147 13.96 5.46 7.82
CA LEU A 147 12.99 4.82 6.95
C LEU A 147 13.62 3.61 6.23
N SER A 148 14.92 3.69 5.95
CA SER A 148 15.68 2.59 5.33
C SER A 148 15.65 1.33 6.20
N GLU A 149 15.85 1.46 7.51
CA GLU A 149 15.82 0.35 8.47
C GLU A 149 14.44 -0.28 8.54
N SER A 150 13.39 0.54 8.67
CA SER A 150 12.00 0.10 8.66
C SER A 150 11.65 -0.65 7.37
N LEU A 151 12.12 -0.15 6.21
CA LEU A 151 11.88 -0.79 4.93
C LEU A 151 12.70 -2.08 4.77
N MET A 152 13.94 -2.15 5.27
CA MET A 152 14.72 -3.39 5.28
C MET A 152 14.02 -4.50 6.06
N VAL A 153 13.52 -4.19 7.26
CA VAL A 153 12.75 -5.15 8.08
C VAL A 153 11.50 -5.64 7.35
N HIS A 154 10.81 -4.72 6.66
CA HIS A 154 9.65 -5.05 5.82
C HIS A 154 10.03 -5.98 4.67
N LEU A 155 11.11 -5.71 3.94
CA LEU A 155 11.55 -6.52 2.79
C LEU A 155 12.02 -7.93 3.19
N GLU A 156 12.48 -8.13 4.43
CA GLU A 156 12.78 -9.46 4.96
C GLU A 156 11.51 -10.27 5.25
N ASN A 157 10.39 -9.59 5.54
CA ASN A 157 9.13 -10.20 5.93
C ASN A 157 7.92 -9.56 5.21
N PRO A 158 7.91 -9.54 3.85
CA PRO A 158 6.81 -8.91 3.13
C PRO A 158 5.53 -9.69 3.39
N VAL A 159 4.42 -8.95 3.50
CA VAL A 159 3.07 -9.52 3.61
C VAL A 159 2.76 -10.31 2.34
N TYR A 160 3.20 -9.83 1.17
CA TYR A 160 3.04 -10.51 -0.10
C TYR A 160 4.39 -10.98 -0.67
N ARG A 161 4.70 -12.27 -0.49
CA ARG A 161 5.98 -12.89 -0.88
C ARG A 161 6.21 -13.07 -2.39
N GLU A 162 5.24 -12.74 -3.23
CA GLU A 162 5.30 -12.98 -4.68
C GLU A 162 5.90 -11.82 -5.49
N VAL A 163 6.20 -10.67 -4.86
CA VAL A 163 6.90 -9.57 -5.54
C VAL A 163 8.31 -10.03 -5.88
N ASP A 164 8.68 -9.97 -7.17
CA ASP A 164 10.03 -10.33 -7.63
C ASP A 164 11.03 -9.24 -7.20
N LEU A 165 11.46 -9.30 -5.94
CA LEU A 165 12.46 -8.40 -5.36
C LEU A 165 13.88 -8.64 -5.91
N LYS A 166 14.05 -9.41 -7.00
CA LYS A 166 15.37 -9.64 -7.61
C LYS A 166 16.04 -8.35 -8.09
N THR A 167 15.26 -7.32 -8.45
CA THR A 167 15.78 -6.07 -9.01
C THR A 167 15.80 -4.90 -8.02
N PHE A 168 15.19 -5.05 -6.83
CA PHE A 168 15.18 -4.06 -5.77
C PHE A 168 15.43 -4.73 -4.42
N GLY A 169 16.53 -4.36 -3.75
CA GLY A 169 16.94 -5.01 -2.50
C GLY A 169 17.72 -4.11 -1.57
N ARG A 170 18.49 -4.74 -0.67
CA ARG A 170 19.22 -4.07 0.40
C ARG A 170 20.08 -2.89 -0.08
N GLU A 171 20.84 -3.09 -1.15
CA GLU A 171 21.74 -2.07 -1.72
C GLU A 171 20.99 -0.82 -2.25
N ASP A 172 19.72 -0.96 -2.62
CA ASP A 172 18.89 0.16 -3.05
C ASP A 172 18.32 0.89 -1.83
N VAL A 173 17.87 0.14 -0.81
CA VAL A 173 17.31 0.71 0.43
C VAL A 173 18.37 1.43 1.26
N GLU A 174 19.60 0.92 1.33
CA GLU A 174 20.73 1.54 2.05
C GLU A 174 21.13 2.91 1.46
N LYS A 175 20.69 3.25 0.24
CA LYS A 175 20.93 4.57 -0.38
C LYS A 175 19.87 5.60 -0.01
N ILE A 176 18.79 5.20 0.66
CA ILE A 176 17.82 6.15 1.21
C ILE A 176 18.55 6.99 2.27
N PRO A 177 18.52 8.33 2.18
CA PRO A 177 19.24 9.18 3.13
C PRO A 177 18.83 8.92 4.59
N ASP A 178 19.80 8.81 5.49
CA ASP A 178 19.58 8.52 6.93
C ASP A 178 18.74 9.60 7.64
N SER A 179 18.74 10.83 7.12
CA SER A 179 17.89 11.91 7.63
C SER A 179 16.40 11.68 7.38
N ILE A 180 16.04 10.75 6.48
CA ILE A 180 14.67 10.37 6.18
C ILE A 180 14.23 9.32 7.19
N LEU A 181 13.53 9.80 8.21
CA LEU A 181 12.95 8.96 9.25
C LEU A 181 11.61 8.35 8.84
N THR A 182 11.18 7.34 9.60
CA THR A 182 9.91 6.64 9.45
C THR A 182 8.70 7.58 9.55
N LEU A 183 8.80 8.64 10.36
CA LEU A 183 7.78 9.69 10.46
C LEU A 183 7.52 10.45 9.14
N HIS A 184 8.42 10.35 8.14
CA HIS A 184 8.24 10.97 6.82
C HIS A 184 7.69 10.00 5.76
N ALA A 185 7.37 8.74 6.11
CA ALA A 185 7.08 7.68 5.15
C ALA A 185 6.01 8.07 4.12
N VAL A 186 4.94 8.75 4.56
CA VAL A 186 3.86 9.19 3.67
C VAL A 186 4.34 10.26 2.67
N GLU A 187 5.15 11.22 3.10
CA GLU A 187 5.69 12.25 2.21
C GLU A 187 6.70 11.67 1.21
N VAL A 188 7.50 10.69 1.64
CA VAL A 188 8.39 9.93 0.73
C VAL A 188 7.57 9.19 -0.33
N TRP A 189 6.49 8.52 0.08
CA TRP A 189 5.58 7.83 -0.85
C TRP A 189 4.98 8.80 -1.88
N LYS A 190 4.45 9.96 -1.42
CA LYS A 190 3.93 11.01 -2.31
C LYS A 190 5.01 11.49 -3.28
N LYS A 191 6.26 11.65 -2.83
CA LYS A 191 7.38 12.10 -3.67
C LYS A 191 7.78 11.07 -4.72
N ILE A 192 7.91 9.79 -4.36
CA ILE A 192 8.13 8.69 -5.32
C ILE A 192 7.02 8.70 -6.38
N HIS A 193 5.76 8.83 -5.94
CA HIS A 193 4.62 8.84 -6.83
C HIS A 193 4.65 10.00 -7.84
N ARG A 194 5.05 11.20 -7.40
CA ARG A 194 5.26 12.36 -8.30
C ARG A 194 6.40 12.10 -9.28
N THR A 195 7.50 11.51 -8.83
CA THR A 195 8.64 11.15 -9.68
C THR A 195 8.26 10.14 -10.76
N VAL A 196 7.58 9.05 -10.38
CA VAL A 196 7.05 8.04 -11.32
C VAL A 196 6.14 8.69 -12.36
N ARG A 197 5.25 9.59 -11.93
CA ARG A 197 4.36 10.30 -12.85
C ARG A 197 5.11 11.23 -13.80
N SER A 198 6.13 11.94 -13.33
CA SER A 198 6.90 12.87 -14.17
C SER A 198 7.73 12.19 -15.26
N ARG A 199 7.99 10.88 -15.10
CA ARG A 199 8.83 10.07 -15.99
C ARG A 199 8.02 9.17 -16.95
N LYS A 200 6.71 9.06 -16.76
CA LYS A 200 5.79 8.34 -17.64
C LYS A 200 5.19 9.27 -18.69
#